data_AF-A0A4Y4K8K3-F1
#
_entry.id   AF-A0A4Y4K8K3-F1
#
_cell.length_a   1.000
_cell.length_b   1.000
_cell.length_c   1.000
_cell.angle_alpha   90.00
_cell.angle_beta   90.00
_cell.angle_gamma   90.00
#
_symmetry.space_group_name_H-M   'P 1'
#
loop_
_entity.id
_entity.type
_entity.pdbx_description
1 polymer ?
#
loop_
_entity_poly.entity_id
_entity_poly.type
_entity_poly.pdbx_seq_one_letter_code
_entity_poly.pdbx_strand_id
1 'polypeptide(L)'
;MANPDIQELNHRASQLRSLADHIDSLVDTAKKHATTGMKTWSGPNADNVRGRLKSWQTTCGTVAKALRDEAHQCTQDAKDLQEKKK
;
A
#
# COMPACT_ATOMS: atom_id res chain seq x y z
N MET A 1 19.47 26.40 -4.48
CA MET A 1 19.94 25.00 -4.56
C MET A 1 18.88 24.14 -3.88
N ALA A 2 18.42 23.05 -4.48
CA ALA A 2 17.47 22.15 -3.82
C ALA A 2 18.14 21.57 -2.55
N ASN A 3 17.45 21.60 -1.41
CA ASN A 3 18.01 21.00 -0.20
C ASN A 3 18.06 19.48 -0.38
N PRO A 4 19.21 18.83 -0.11
CA PRO A 4 19.34 17.39 -0.19
C PRO A 4 18.34 16.67 0.75
N ASP A 5 18.05 17.22 1.93
CA ASP A 5 17.04 16.68 2.86
C ASP A 5 15.62 16.66 2.28
N ILE A 6 15.22 17.72 1.56
CA ILE A 6 13.90 17.80 0.92
C ILE A 6 13.82 16.80 -0.23
N GLN A 7 14.91 16.60 -0.97
CA GLN A 7 14.97 15.59 -2.04
C GLN A 7 14.92 14.18 -1.47
N GLU A 8 15.61 13.91 -0.35
CA GLU A 8 15.57 12.60 0.31
C GLU A 8 14.19 12.27 0.86
N LEU A 9 13.52 13.22 1.54
CA LEU A 9 12.16 13.03 2.06
C LEU A 9 11.15 12.75 0.94
N ASN A 10 11.24 13.49 -0.17
CA ASN A 10 10.40 13.24 -1.34
C ASN A 10 10.70 11.90 -2.01
N HIS A 11 11.98 11.49 -2.05
CA HIS A 11 12.38 10.19 -2.59
C HIS A 11 11.81 9.04 -1.74
N ARG A 12 11.97 9.11 -0.41
CA ARG A 12 11.42 8.13 0.54
C ARG A 12 9.89 8.06 0.43
N ALA A 13 9.21 9.20 0.38
CA ALA A 13 7.76 9.25 0.18
C ALA A 13 7.33 8.57 -1.15
N SER A 14 8.09 8.76 -2.22
CA SER A 14 7.83 8.08 -3.50
C SER A 14 8.00 6.57 -3.40
N GLN A 15 9.05 6.09 -2.72
CA GLN A 15 9.27 4.66 -2.53
C GLN A 15 8.17 4.01 -1.68
N LEU A 16 7.73 4.67 -0.61
CA LEU A 16 6.63 4.22 0.24
C LEU A 16 5.31 4.11 -0.53
N ARG A 17 5.00 5.10 -1.39
CA ARG A 17 3.82 5.04 -2.27
C ARG A 17 3.92 3.89 -3.27
N SER A 18 5.06 3.71 -3.92
CA SER A 18 5.26 2.59 -4.86
C SER A 18 5.09 1.23 -4.17
N LEU A 19 5.60 1.08 -2.95
CA LEU A 19 5.41 -0.14 -2.17
C LEU A 19 3.93 -0.38 -1.83
N ALA A 20 3.21 0.66 -1.42
CA ALA A 20 1.79 0.58 -1.12
C ALA A 20 0.96 0.14 -2.35
N ASP A 21 1.25 0.71 -3.52
CA ASP A 21 0.58 0.34 -4.77
C ASP A 21 0.90 -1.10 -5.21
N HIS A 22 2.14 -1.55 -5.00
CA HIS A 22 2.51 -2.94 -5.31
C HIS A 22 1.76 -3.94 -4.42
N ILE A 23 1.65 -3.65 -3.12
CA ILE A 23 0.88 -4.47 -2.18
C ILE A 23 -0.60 -4.54 -2.61
N ASP A 24 -1.20 -3.42 -3.00
CA ASP A 24 -2.60 -3.35 -3.44
C ASP A 24 -2.85 -4.21 -4.69
N SER A 25 -1.94 -4.13 -5.67
CA SER A 25 -2.00 -4.90 -6.92
C SER A 25 -1.91 -6.42 -6.71
N LEU A 26 -1.02 -6.88 -5.84
CA LEU A 26 -0.87 -8.31 -5.52
C LEU A 26 -2.14 -8.89 -4.89
N VAL A 27 -2.74 -8.13 -3.99
CA VAL A 27 -3.96 -8.50 -3.29
C VAL A 27 -5.15 -8.56 -4.24
N ASP A 28 -5.30 -7.55 -5.10
CA ASP A 28 -6.37 -7.52 -6.10
C ASP A 28 -6.27 -8.71 -7.06
N THR A 29 -5.06 -9.05 -7.51
CA THR A 29 -4.81 -10.19 -8.40
C THR A 29 -5.25 -11.51 -7.75
N ALA A 30 -4.84 -11.76 -6.50
CA ALA A 30 -5.22 -12.97 -5.79
C ALA A 30 -6.72 -13.04 -5.49
N LYS A 31 -7.34 -11.91 -5.15
CA LYS A 31 -8.79 -11.81 -4.95
C LYS A 31 -9.52 -12.16 -6.23
N LYS A 32 -9.16 -11.53 -7.37
CA LYS A 32 -9.75 -11.80 -8.68
C LYS A 32 -9.62 -13.28 -9.05
N HIS A 33 -8.44 -13.86 -8.85
CA HIS A 33 -8.22 -15.27 -9.12
C HIS A 33 -9.12 -16.17 -8.26
N ALA A 34 -9.27 -15.87 -6.96
CA ALA A 34 -10.13 -16.63 -6.07
C ALA A 34 -11.63 -16.44 -6.36
N THR A 35 -12.08 -15.24 -6.73
CA THR A 35 -13.50 -15.00 -7.06
C THR A 35 -13.89 -15.53 -8.43
N THR A 36 -12.97 -15.50 -9.40
CA THR A 36 -13.26 -15.86 -10.80
C THR A 36 -12.92 -17.33 -11.07
N GLY A 37 -11.73 -17.79 -10.67
CA GLY A 37 -11.24 -19.14 -10.93
C GLY A 37 -11.83 -20.20 -10.00
N MET A 38 -12.15 -19.84 -8.75
CA MET A 38 -12.72 -20.78 -7.79
C MET A 38 -14.25 -20.67 -7.67
N LYS A 39 -14.94 -20.00 -8.60
CA LYS A 39 -16.41 -19.81 -8.53
C LYS A 39 -17.19 -21.14 -8.51
N THR A 40 -16.67 -22.16 -9.19
CA THR A 40 -17.24 -23.50 -9.26
C THR A 40 -16.79 -24.42 -8.12
N TRP A 41 -15.71 -24.06 -7.42
CA TRP A 41 -15.19 -24.84 -6.30
C TRP A 41 -15.98 -24.48 -5.04
N SER A 42 -17.02 -25.26 -4.75
CA SER A 42 -17.81 -25.13 -3.51
C SER A 42 -17.42 -26.21 -2.51
N GLY A 43 -17.29 -25.82 -1.23
CA GLY A 43 -16.96 -26.73 -0.15
C GLY A 43 -16.18 -26.04 0.98
N PRO A 44 -16.13 -26.64 2.18
CA PRO A 44 -15.55 -26.02 3.38
C PRO A 44 -14.08 -25.59 3.20
N ASN A 45 -13.31 -26.33 2.39
CA ASN A 45 -11.92 -25.96 2.07
C ASN A 45 -11.83 -24.70 1.20
N ALA A 46 -12.73 -24.54 0.22
CA ALA A 46 -12.77 -23.36 -0.64
C ALA A 46 -13.20 -22.13 0.15
N ASP A 47 -14.20 -22.27 1.04
CA ASP A 47 -14.63 -21.18 1.92
C ASP A 47 -13.54 -20.77 2.92
N ASN A 48 -12.78 -21.73 3.46
CA ASN A 48 -11.62 -21.43 4.32
C ASN A 48 -10.56 -20.63 3.54
N VAL A 49 -10.17 -21.07 2.34
CA VAL A 49 -9.19 -20.36 1.51
C VAL A 49 -9.68 -18.95 1.15
N ARG A 50 -10.95 -18.79 0.76
CA ARG A 50 -11.54 -17.46 0.51
C ARG A 50 -11.53 -16.58 1.74
N GLY A 51 -11.82 -17.14 2.92
CA GLY A 51 -11.75 -16.43 4.20
C GLY A 51 -10.34 -15.92 4.49
N ARG A 52 -9.32 -16.78 4.30
CA ARG A 52 -7.91 -16.40 4.48
C ARG A 52 -7.47 -15.32 3.50
N LEU A 53 -7.86 -15.41 2.24
CA LEU A 53 -7.58 -14.40 1.22
C LEU A 53 -8.25 -13.06 1.54
N LYS A 54 -9.48 -13.08 2.06
CA LYS A 54 -10.18 -11.89 2.52
C LYS A 54 -9.46 -11.23 3.71
N SER A 55 -9.05 -12.00 4.70
CA SER A 55 -8.28 -11.47 5.84
C SER A 55 -6.95 -10.90 5.39
N TRP A 56 -6.25 -11.59 4.47
CA TRP A 56 -5.01 -11.10 3.89
C TRP A 56 -5.21 -9.77 3.14
N GLN A 57 -6.30 -9.64 2.36
CA GLN A 57 -6.68 -8.38 1.72
C GLN A 57 -6.82 -7.25 2.74
N THR A 58 -7.54 -7.49 3.85
CA THR A 58 -7.73 -6.47 4.89
C THR A 58 -6.40 -6.05 5.52
N THR A 59 -5.53 -7.01 5.83
CA THR A 59 -4.20 -6.72 6.40
C THR A 59 -3.36 -5.90 5.43
N CYS A 60 -3.27 -6.32 4.16
CA CYS A 60 -2.51 -5.60 3.15
C CYS A 60 -3.05 -4.20 2.87
N GLY A 61 -4.38 -4.02 2.84
CA GLY A 61 -4.99 -2.70 2.71
C GLY A 61 -4.65 -1.78 3.90
N THR A 62 -4.56 -2.34 5.11
CA THR A 62 -4.13 -1.61 6.31
C THR A 62 -2.66 -1.18 6.20
N VAL A 63 -1.77 -2.08 5.77
CA VAL A 63 -0.35 -1.78 5.57
C VAL A 63 -0.17 -0.74 4.46
N ALA A 64 -0.83 -0.90 3.32
CA ALA A 64 -0.78 0.06 2.22
C ALA A 64 -1.29 1.45 2.65
N LYS A 65 -2.32 1.52 3.50
CA LYS A 65 -2.78 2.77 4.09
C LYS A 65 -1.72 3.40 4.99
N ALA A 66 -1.12 2.62 5.89
CA ALA A 66 -0.06 3.11 6.78
C ALA A 66 1.15 3.65 5.97
N LEU A 67 1.57 2.94 4.93
CA LEU A 67 2.64 3.39 4.03
C LEU A 67 2.31 4.71 3.32
N ARG A 68 1.05 4.91 2.90
CA ARG A 68 0.59 6.15 2.26
C ARG A 68 0.53 7.32 3.25
N ASP A 69 0.16 7.05 4.50
CA ASP A 69 0.12 8.02 5.58
C ASP A 69 1.52 8.52 5.92
N GLU A 70 2.46 7.61 6.12
CA GLU A 70 3.88 7.92 6.34
C GLU A 70 4.49 8.70 5.16
N ALA A 71 4.16 8.30 3.92
CA ALA A 71 4.58 9.05 2.74
C ALA A 71 3.99 10.47 2.71
N HIS A 72 2.76 10.65 3.18
CA HIS A 72 2.13 11.97 3.30
C HIS A 72 2.85 12.82 4.35
N GLN A 73 3.15 12.25 5.52
CA GLN A 73 3.91 12.88 6.59
C GLN A 73 5.28 13.35 6.08
N CYS A 74 6.07 12.48 5.43
CA CYS A 74 7.35 12.86 4.83
C CYS A 74 7.23 14.00 3.80
N THR A 75 6.13 14.03 3.03
CA THR A 75 5.90 15.11 2.05
C THR A 75 5.54 16.43 2.75
N GLN A 76 4.80 16.38 3.84
CA GLN A 76 4.45 17.55 4.64
C GLN A 76 5.68 18.12 5.36
N ASP A 77 6.50 17.27 5.96
CA ASP A 77 7.76 17.66 6.59
C ASP A 77 8.68 18.36 5.58
N ALA A 78 8.80 17.81 4.38
CA ALA A 78 9.57 18.42 3.30
C ALA A 78 9.06 19.84 2.92
N LYS A 79 7.74 20.06 2.96
CA LYS A 79 7.13 21.38 2.72
C LYS A 79 7.36 22.35 3.87
N ASP A 80 7.15 21.94 5.12
CA ASP A 80 7.42 22.77 6.30
C ASP A 80 8.89 23.22 6.34
N LEU A 81 9.81 22.32 6.00
CA LEU A 81 11.24 22.59 5.93
C LEU A 81 11.61 23.53 4.77
N GLN A 82 10.80 23.56 3.70
CA GLN A 82 10.94 24.51 2.60
C GLN A 82 10.41 25.91 3.00
N GLU A 83 9.30 25.98 3.75
CA GLU A 83 8.68 27.24 4.17
C GLU A 83 9.43 27.90 5.33
N LYS A 84 9.91 27.14 6.33
CA LYS A 84 10.74 27.67 7.43
C LYS A 84 12.07 28.27 6.99
N LYS A 85 12.56 27.89 5.80
CA LYS A 85 13.82 28.42 5.23
C LYS A 85 13.60 29.62 4.30
N LYS A 86 12.35 30.05 4.10
CA LYS A 86 11.99 31.17 3.24
C LYS A 86 11.78 32.44 4.08
#